data_AF-A0A081S7B7-F1
#
_entry.id   AF-A0A081S7B7-F1
#
_cell.length_a   1.000
_cell.length_b   1.000
_cell.length_c   1.000
_cell.angle_alpha   90.00
_cell.angle_beta   90.00
_cell.angle_gamma   90.00
#
_symmetry.space_group_name_H-M   'P 1'
#
loop_
_entity.id
_entity.type
_entity.pdbx_description
1 polymer ?
#
loop_
_entity_poly.entity_id
_entity_poly.type
_entity_poly.pdbx_seq_one_letter_code
_entity_poly.pdbx_strand_id
1 'polypeptide(L)'
;MKLAILLLTLFVISSGYLFHESFAEVSENQAFLLEGSGFAVTEEQIKFTEIDLGLSSQNQRGSTINFVIEDGFVTLDDEEFIISELEGKFLREGRYIRINGNYSYIFLCINNLYGPECRK
;
A
#
# COMPACT_ATOMS: atom_id res chain seq x y z
N MET A 1 14.60 29.91 -37.95
CA MET A 1 13.14 29.83 -37.70
C MET A 1 12.61 28.40 -37.69
N LYS A 2 12.84 27.56 -38.71
CA LYS A 2 12.34 26.17 -38.75
C LYS A 2 12.78 25.28 -37.57
N LEU A 3 14.04 25.38 -37.16
CA LEU A 3 14.57 24.62 -36.01
C LEU A 3 13.91 25.03 -34.67
N ALA A 4 13.67 26.33 -34.49
CA ALA A 4 13.01 26.85 -33.29
C ALA A 4 11.55 26.38 -33.21
N ILE A 5 10.86 26.31 -34.35
CA ILE A 5 9.49 25.79 -34.43
C ILE A 5 9.48 24.29 -34.10
N LEU A 6 10.42 23.50 -34.63
CA LEU A 6 10.54 22.07 -34.35
C LEU A 6 10.81 21.79 -32.86
N LEU A 7 11.71 22.55 -32.25
CA LEU A 7 12.01 22.45 -30.81
C LEU A 7 10.82 22.85 -29.94
N LEU A 8 10.09 23.90 -30.34
CA LEU A 8 8.88 24.33 -29.64
C LEU A 8 7.78 23.27 -29.72
N THR A 9 7.58 22.65 -30.88
CA THR A 9 6.60 21.57 -31.03
C THR A 9 6.97 20.34 -30.22
N LEU A 10 8.26 20.00 -30.15
CA LEU A 10 8.72 18.86 -29.36
C LEU A 10 8.53 19.12 -27.87
N PHE A 11 8.80 20.35 -27.42
CA PHE A 11 8.61 20.77 -26.03
C PHE A 11 7.12 20.78 -25.62
N VAL A 12 6.22 21.20 -26.51
CA VAL A 12 4.77 21.17 -26.26
C VAL A 12 4.23 19.73 -26.21
N ILE A 13 4.77 18.82 -27.02
CA ILE A 13 4.36 17.41 -27.00
C ILE A 13 4.91 16.70 -25.75
N SER A 14 6.14 17.02 -25.32
CA SER A 14 6.75 16.39 -24.16
C SER A 14 6.21 16.90 -22.82
N SER A 15 5.74 18.16 -22.75
CA SER A 15 5.19 18.72 -21.52
C SER A 15 3.89 18.03 -21.06
N GLY A 16 3.14 17.40 -21.97
CA GLY A 16 1.95 16.61 -21.65
C GLY A 16 2.24 15.33 -20.86
N TYR A 17 3.48 14.84 -20.82
CA TYR A 17 3.87 13.64 -20.09
C TYR A 17 4.34 13.91 -18.65
N LEU A 18 4.42 15.18 -18.23
CA LEU A 18 4.99 15.55 -16.92
C LEU A 18 4.02 15.39 -15.75
N PHE A 19 2.74 15.10 -16.01
CA PHE A 19 1.71 14.98 -14.97
C PHE A 19 0.91 13.69 -15.13
N HIS A 20 1.61 12.54 -15.11
CA HIS A 20 0.95 11.28 -14.83
C HIS A 20 1.20 10.93 -13.37
N GLU A 21 0.22 11.21 -12.50
CA GLU A 21 0.24 10.64 -11.16
C GLU A 21 0.08 9.13 -11.31
N SER A 22 1.18 8.39 -11.17
CA SER A 22 1.14 6.93 -11.14
C SER A 22 0.52 6.52 -9.81
N PHE A 23 -0.80 6.42 -9.77
CA PHE A 23 -1.45 5.61 -8.76
C PHE A 23 -1.11 4.16 -9.10
N ALA A 24 -0.38 3.49 -8.22
CA ALA A 24 -0.26 2.04 -8.29
C ALA A 24 -1.65 1.46 -8.01
N GLU A 25 -2.41 1.19 -9.07
CA GLU A 25 -3.70 0.53 -8.99
C GLU A 25 -3.45 -0.95 -8.78
N VAL A 26 -3.95 -1.48 -7.65
CA VAL A 26 -3.89 -2.91 -7.35
C VAL A 26 -4.92 -3.61 -8.23
N SER A 27 -4.47 -4.46 -9.16
CA SER A 27 -5.34 -5.29 -10.00
C SER A 27 -5.49 -6.71 -9.45
N GLU A 28 -6.39 -7.50 -10.01
CA GLU A 28 -6.58 -8.91 -9.66
C GLU A 28 -5.40 -9.79 -10.10
N ASN A 29 -5.13 -10.88 -9.38
CA ASN A 29 -4.14 -11.91 -9.73
C ASN A 29 -2.71 -11.37 -9.91
N GLN A 30 -2.33 -10.41 -9.06
CA GLN A 30 -1.00 -9.82 -9.02
C GLN A 30 -0.34 -10.09 -7.67
N ALA A 31 0.98 -10.29 -7.69
CA ALA A 31 1.79 -10.42 -6.49
C ALA A 31 2.40 -9.06 -6.12
N PHE A 32 2.45 -8.77 -4.83
CA PHE A 32 2.93 -7.52 -4.25
C PHE A 32 3.78 -7.82 -3.01
N LEU A 33 4.74 -6.95 -2.74
CA LEU A 33 5.45 -6.90 -1.47
C LEU A 33 4.96 -5.67 -0.70
N LEU A 34 4.62 -5.87 0.56
CA LEU A 34 4.28 -4.82 1.50
C LEU A 34 5.35 -4.78 2.58
N GLU A 35 6.28 -3.84 2.41
CA GLU A 35 7.38 -3.61 3.33
C GLU A 35 7.24 -2.25 4.00
N GLY A 36 7.58 -2.17 5.28
CA GLY A 36 7.59 -0.90 5.98
C GLY A 36 7.91 -1.02 7.46
N SER A 37 8.18 0.13 8.08
CA SER A 37 8.39 0.24 9.51
C SER A 37 7.60 1.42 10.06
N GLY A 38 7.14 1.33 11.30
CA GLY A 38 6.38 2.39 11.93
C GLY A 38 6.15 2.17 13.42
N PHE A 39 4.98 2.63 13.88
CA PHE A 39 4.59 2.52 15.29
C PHE A 39 3.15 2.00 15.41
N ALA A 40 2.92 1.08 16.33
CA ALA A 40 1.60 0.66 16.77
C ALA A 40 1.26 1.37 18.09
N VAL A 41 0.18 2.15 18.09
CA VAL A 41 -0.25 2.90 19.27
C VAL A 41 -1.36 2.13 19.98
N THR A 42 -1.09 1.72 21.21
CA THR A 42 -2.07 1.12 22.13
C THR A 42 -2.50 2.13 23.18
N GLU A 43 -3.44 1.76 24.06
CA GLU A 43 -3.84 2.63 25.17
C GLU A 43 -2.71 2.86 26.18
N GLU A 44 -1.80 1.90 26.32
CA GLU A 44 -0.76 1.89 27.36
C GLU A 44 0.61 2.31 26.85
N GLN A 45 0.94 1.96 25.60
CA GLN A 45 2.27 2.16 25.04
C GLN A 45 2.30 2.31 23.51
N ILE A 46 3.39 2.88 23.02
CA ILE A 46 3.75 2.93 21.60
C ILE A 46 4.79 1.84 21.37
N LYS A 47 4.47 0.88 20.50
CA LYS A 47 5.39 -0.20 20.09
C LYS A 47 5.98 0.11 18.72
N PHE A 48 7.25 -0.20 18.49
CA PHE A 48 7.83 -0.20 17.15
C PHE A 48 7.23 -1.35 16.34
N THR A 49 7.03 -1.16 15.04
CA THR A 49 6.52 -2.23 14.17
C THR A 49 7.28 -2.26 12.87
N GLU A 50 7.53 -3.47 12.39
CA GLU A 50 8.03 -3.76 11.06
C GLU A 50 7.03 -4.69 10.38
N ILE A 51 6.84 -4.50 9.08
CA ILE A 51 5.98 -5.31 8.24
C ILE A 51 6.78 -5.69 6.99
N ASP A 52 6.74 -6.97 6.67
CA ASP A 52 7.24 -7.52 5.42
C ASP A 52 6.29 -8.64 5.04
N LEU A 53 5.45 -8.42 4.03
CA LEU A 53 4.45 -9.40 3.57
C LEU A 53 4.49 -9.57 2.06
N GLY A 54 4.59 -10.82 1.60
CA GLY A 54 4.26 -11.21 0.24
C GLY A 54 2.75 -11.43 0.13
N LEU A 55 2.11 -10.68 -0.76
CA LEU A 55 0.66 -10.68 -0.95
C LEU A 55 0.31 -11.05 -2.39
N SER A 56 -0.71 -11.88 -2.59
CA SER A 56 -1.32 -12.09 -3.91
C SER A 56 -2.77 -11.64 -3.93
N SER A 57 -3.09 -10.68 -4.81
CA SER A 57 -4.47 -10.27 -5.03
C SER A 57 -5.25 -11.37 -5.73
N GLN A 58 -6.52 -11.49 -5.35
CA GLN A 58 -7.46 -12.47 -5.87
C GLN A 58 -8.59 -11.74 -6.61
N ASN A 59 -9.70 -12.43 -6.84
CA ASN A 59 -10.88 -11.84 -7.47
C ASN A 59 -11.40 -10.62 -6.69
N GLN A 60 -11.77 -9.57 -7.43
CA GLN A 60 -12.46 -8.39 -6.96
C GLN A 60 -13.94 -8.70 -6.74
N ARG A 61 -14.48 -8.18 -5.64
CA ARG A 61 -15.91 -8.23 -5.34
C ARG A 61 -16.41 -6.82 -4.99
N GLY A 62 -17.01 -6.15 -5.96
CA GLY A 62 -17.40 -4.74 -5.81
C GLY A 62 -16.17 -3.84 -5.73
N SER A 63 -16.07 -3.01 -4.68
CA SER A 63 -14.92 -2.12 -4.43
C SER A 63 -13.84 -2.73 -3.53
N THR A 64 -13.89 -4.04 -3.29
CA THR A 64 -12.95 -4.78 -2.43
C THR A 64 -12.22 -5.81 -3.26
N ILE A 65 -10.89 -5.88 -3.11
CA ILE A 65 -10.06 -6.94 -3.69
C ILE A 65 -9.59 -7.81 -2.52
N ASN A 66 -9.93 -9.09 -2.55
CA ASN A 66 -9.38 -10.01 -1.54
C ASN A 66 -7.92 -10.29 -1.88
N PHE A 67 -7.10 -10.57 -0.88
CA PHE A 67 -5.74 -11.04 -1.11
C PHE A 67 -5.43 -12.21 -0.17
N VAL A 68 -4.41 -12.98 -0.54
CA VAL A 68 -3.81 -14.00 0.31
C VAL A 68 -2.43 -13.50 0.71
N ILE A 69 -2.07 -13.70 1.97
CA ILE A 69 -0.70 -13.50 2.45
C ILE A 69 0.03 -14.82 2.20
N GLU A 70 1.05 -14.81 1.35
CA GLU A 70 1.80 -16.01 0.97
C GLU A 70 2.96 -16.26 1.93
N ASP A 71 3.68 -15.20 2.26
CA ASP A 71 4.78 -15.21 3.22
C ASP A 71 4.90 -13.87 3.95
N GLY A 72 5.79 -13.84 4.96
CA GLY A 72 6.12 -12.64 5.71
C GLY A 72 5.76 -12.64 7.19
N PHE A 73 5.92 -11.48 7.81
CA PHE A 73 5.73 -11.25 9.23
C PHE A 73 5.28 -9.81 9.52
N VAL A 74 4.74 -9.62 10.72
CA VAL A 74 4.57 -8.31 11.34
C VAL A 74 5.17 -8.36 12.73
N THR A 75 5.99 -7.39 13.11
CA THR A 75 6.52 -7.27 14.48
C THR A 75 5.82 -6.17 15.29
N LEU A 76 5.73 -6.38 16.59
CA LEU A 76 5.37 -5.38 17.60
C LEU A 76 6.43 -5.41 18.71
N ASP A 77 7.41 -4.51 18.63
CA ASP A 77 8.69 -4.57 19.35
C ASP A 77 9.39 -5.91 19.09
N ASP A 78 9.54 -6.75 20.12
CA ASP A 78 10.21 -8.07 20.05
C ASP A 78 9.23 -9.23 19.74
N GLU A 79 7.93 -8.95 19.59
CA GLU A 79 6.91 -9.95 19.27
C GLU A 79 6.71 -10.06 17.76
N GLU A 80 6.84 -11.26 17.19
CA GLU A 80 6.63 -11.53 15.76
C GLU A 80 5.32 -12.30 15.53
N PHE A 81 4.51 -11.83 14.57
CA PHE A 81 3.29 -12.46 14.10
C PHE A 81 3.51 -12.99 12.69
N ILE A 82 3.42 -14.31 12.54
CA ILE A 82 3.62 -15.01 11.26
C ILE A 82 2.30 -15.13 10.48
N ILE A 83 2.39 -15.45 9.18
CA ILE A 83 1.26 -15.53 8.23
C ILE A 83 0.04 -16.31 8.77
N SER A 84 0.25 -17.42 9.47
CA SER A 84 -0.84 -18.26 9.98
C SER A 84 -1.75 -17.54 10.98
N GLU A 85 -1.31 -16.41 11.50
CA GLU A 85 -2.05 -15.60 12.46
C GLU A 85 -2.67 -14.36 11.84
N LEU A 86 -2.46 -14.12 10.53
CA LEU A 86 -2.79 -12.89 9.82
C LEU A 86 -3.77 -13.16 8.65
N GLU A 87 -4.79 -12.32 8.52
CA GLU A 87 -5.71 -12.28 7.39
C GLU A 87 -5.87 -10.86 6.87
N GLY A 88 -6.14 -10.62 5.59
CA GLY A 88 -6.30 -9.26 5.11
C GLY A 88 -7.13 -9.05 3.85
N LYS A 89 -7.49 -7.78 3.58
CA LYS A 89 -8.25 -7.34 2.40
C LYS A 89 -7.84 -5.94 1.94
N PHE A 90 -7.87 -5.71 0.63
CA PHE A 90 -7.81 -4.37 0.05
C PHE A 90 -9.19 -3.72 0.08
N LEU A 91 -9.30 -2.53 0.65
CA LEU A 91 -10.54 -1.75 0.75
C LEU A 91 -10.50 -0.55 -0.19
N ARG A 92 -11.69 -0.10 -0.62
CA ARG A 92 -11.88 1.11 -1.45
C ARG A 92 -10.97 1.09 -2.69
N GLU A 93 -11.09 0.04 -3.50
CA GLU A 93 -10.38 -0.11 -4.79
C GLU A 93 -8.85 -0.07 -4.60
N GLY A 94 -8.32 -0.88 -3.67
CA GLY A 94 -6.88 -0.98 -3.47
C GLY A 94 -6.23 0.13 -2.64
N ARG A 95 -6.97 1.19 -2.28
CA ARG A 95 -6.41 2.36 -1.58
C ARG A 95 -6.03 2.13 -0.12
N TYR A 96 -6.62 1.12 0.53
CA TYR A 96 -6.34 0.80 1.92
C TYR A 96 -6.13 -0.68 2.08
N ILE A 97 -5.22 -1.06 2.97
CA ILE A 97 -4.99 -2.45 3.35
C ILE A 97 -5.47 -2.62 4.78
N ARG A 98 -6.28 -3.65 5.02
CA ARG A 98 -6.64 -4.07 6.37
C ARG A 98 -6.06 -5.45 6.63
N ILE A 99 -5.26 -5.56 7.69
CA ILE A 99 -4.70 -6.82 8.17
C ILE A 99 -5.25 -7.07 9.58
N ASN A 100 -5.83 -8.24 9.80
CA ASN A 100 -6.38 -8.68 11.06
C ASN A 100 -5.52 -9.83 11.58
N GLY A 101 -5.15 -9.77 12.85
CA GLY A 101 -4.54 -10.88 13.57
C GLY A 101 -5.55 -11.54 14.51
N ASN A 102 -5.29 -12.79 14.92
CA ASN A 102 -6.14 -13.52 15.88
C ASN A 102 -6.31 -12.82 17.24
N TYR A 103 -5.37 -11.93 17.62
CA TYR A 103 -5.38 -11.25 18.93
C TYR A 103 -5.32 -9.72 18.84
N SER A 104 -5.07 -9.16 17.66
CA SER A 104 -4.85 -7.71 17.46
C SER A 104 -5.26 -7.28 16.06
N TYR A 105 -5.82 -6.07 15.93
CA TYR A 105 -6.11 -5.44 14.64
C TYR A 105 -5.02 -4.43 14.31
N ILE A 106 -4.39 -4.55 13.14
CA ILE A 106 -3.41 -3.58 12.66
C ILE A 106 -4.02 -2.81 11.50
N PHE A 107 -4.29 -1.52 11.74
CA PHE A 107 -4.70 -0.60 10.68
C PHE A 107 -3.47 0.04 10.07
N LEU A 108 -3.03 -0.47 8.93
CA LEU A 108 -1.93 0.12 8.18
C LEU A 108 -2.48 1.17 7.20
N CYS A 109 -2.20 2.45 7.47
CA CYS A 109 -2.43 3.52 6.52
C CYS A 109 -1.21 3.63 5.59
N ILE A 110 -1.29 3.12 4.37
CA ILE A 110 -0.28 3.39 3.34
C ILE A 110 -0.56 4.78 2.77
N ASN A 111 0.02 5.81 3.38
CA ASN A 111 -0.03 7.15 2.82
C ASN A 111 0.99 7.26 1.69
N ASN A 112 0.51 7.35 0.45
CA ASN A 112 1.33 7.90 -0.61
C ASN A 112 1.44 9.42 -0.37
N LEU A 113 2.56 9.83 0.23
CA LEU A 113 3.16 11.17 0.15
C LEU A 113 2.34 12.44 0.52
N TYR A 114 1.22 12.41 1.26
CA TYR A 114 0.66 13.65 1.84
C TYR A 114 -0.07 13.44 3.17
N GLY A 115 0.71 13.36 4.27
CA GLY A 115 0.23 13.58 5.64
C GLY A 115 -0.67 12.48 6.26
N PRO A 116 -0.70 12.34 7.59
CA PRO A 116 -1.53 11.36 8.26
C PRO A 116 -2.97 11.86 8.43
N GLU A 117 -3.91 11.35 7.64
CA GLU A 117 -5.35 11.33 7.99
C GLU A 117 -5.81 9.91 8.34
N CYS A 118 -5.20 9.30 9.37
CA CYS A 118 -5.75 8.10 10.00
C CYS A 118 -6.73 8.56 11.09
N ARG A 119 -8.02 8.68 10.75
CA ARG A 119 -9.05 8.96 11.75
C ARG A 119 -9.65 7.62 12.23
N LYS A 120 -9.67 7.42 13.56
CA LYS A 120 -10.31 6.28 14.24
C LYS A 120 -11.74 6.06 13.76
#